data_AF-A0A963AX89-F1
#
_entry.id   AF-A0A963AX89-F1
#
_cell.length_a   1.000
_cell.length_b   1.000
_cell.length_c   1.000
_cell.angle_alpha   90.00
_cell.angle_beta   90.00
_cell.angle_gamma   90.00
#
_symmetry.space_group_name_H-M   'P 1'
#
loop_
_entity.id
_entity.type
_entity.pdbx_description
1 polymer ?
#
loop_
_entity_poly.entity_id
_entity_poly.type
_entity_poly.pdbx_seq_one_letter_code
_entity_poly.pdbx_strand_id
1 'polypeptide(L)'
;VSGLNNHMGSLLTQHPGAMGWMMQALIEERPGLYFVDSRTTHHTVAQQIALEYSVPNTRRDVFLDNEASEDAIEGQFMLLLELARQKGSAVGIGHPYPQTIQVLQRLLNSLESENIRLISASAMIELQQRRNSWQEPSSPLLKVAKSSKQ
;
A
#
# COMPACT_ATOMS: atom_id res chain seq x y z
N VAL A 1 10.50 -7.15 13.29
CA VAL A 1 9.52 -7.23 12.17
C VAL A 1 8.51 -6.12 12.38
N SER A 2 8.25 -5.29 11.36
CA SER A 2 7.40 -4.10 11.49
C SER A 2 6.08 -4.18 10.71
N GLY A 3 5.88 -5.23 9.92
CA GLY A 3 4.62 -5.48 9.23
C GLY A 3 4.51 -6.88 8.64
N LEU A 4 3.34 -7.18 8.07
CA LEU A 4 3.02 -8.38 7.33
C LEU A 4 2.70 -8.06 5.86
N ASN A 5 2.90 -9.05 5.01
CA ASN A 5 2.51 -9.03 3.61
C ASN A 5 2.00 -10.43 3.23
N ASN A 6 0.97 -10.53 2.39
CA ASN A 6 0.50 -11.84 1.93
C ASN A 6 1.33 -12.36 0.75
N HIS A 7 1.72 -13.63 0.82
CA HIS A 7 2.24 -14.39 -0.30
C HIS A 7 1.14 -15.36 -0.77
N MET A 8 0.78 -15.35 -2.05
CA MET A 8 -0.44 -16.02 -2.57
C MET A 8 -1.71 -15.56 -1.82
N GLY A 9 -2.57 -16.49 -1.39
CA GLY A 9 -3.71 -16.20 -0.52
C GLY A 9 -4.95 -15.64 -1.22
N SER A 10 -5.13 -15.89 -2.53
CA SER A 10 -6.28 -15.36 -3.27
C SER A 10 -7.62 -15.74 -2.64
N LEU A 11 -7.78 -16.96 -2.12
CA LEU A 11 -9.02 -17.37 -1.44
C LEU A 11 -9.25 -16.58 -0.14
N LEU A 12 -8.23 -16.46 0.70
CA LEU A 12 -8.31 -15.73 1.96
C LEU A 12 -8.61 -14.25 1.73
N THR A 13 -7.83 -13.62 0.85
CA THR A 13 -7.90 -12.17 0.59
C THR A 13 -9.20 -11.75 -0.10
N GLN A 14 -9.99 -12.68 -0.63
CA GLN A 14 -11.34 -12.43 -1.16
C GLN A 14 -12.45 -12.60 -0.13
N HIS A 15 -12.16 -13.15 1.06
CA HIS A 15 -13.19 -13.50 2.04
C HIS A 15 -13.24 -12.45 3.17
N PRO A 16 -14.29 -11.59 3.23
CA PRO A 16 -14.37 -10.50 4.21
C PRO A 16 -14.29 -10.97 5.67
N GLY A 17 -15.04 -12.03 6.04
CA GLY A 17 -15.04 -12.55 7.41
C GLY A 17 -13.67 -13.04 7.89
N ALA A 18 -13.01 -13.89 7.09
CA ALA A 18 -11.67 -14.39 7.40
C ALA A 18 -10.60 -13.26 7.44
N MET A 19 -10.69 -12.28 6.54
CA MET A 19 -9.82 -11.09 6.60
C MET A 19 -10.11 -10.25 7.85
N GLY A 20 -11.37 -10.12 8.27
CA GLY A 20 -11.75 -9.42 9.50
C GLY A 20 -11.14 -10.09 10.73
N TRP A 21 -11.23 -11.42 10.81
CA TRP A 21 -10.56 -12.18 11.89
C TRP A 21 -9.05 -12.02 11.86
N MET A 22 -8.43 -11.99 10.68
CA MET A 22 -6.98 -11.76 10.55
C MET A 22 -6.58 -10.36 11.02
N MET A 23 -7.32 -9.32 10.64
CA MET A 23 -7.05 -7.94 11.09
C MET A 23 -7.29 -7.78 12.59
N GLN A 24 -8.34 -8.41 13.13
CA GLN A 24 -8.59 -8.45 14.58
C GLN A 24 -7.43 -9.08 15.33
N ALA A 25 -6.98 -10.27 14.90
CA ALA A 25 -5.84 -10.94 15.52
C ALA A 25 -4.55 -10.09 15.39
N LEU A 26 -4.36 -9.39 14.27
CA LEU A 26 -3.20 -8.53 14.07
C LEU A 26 -3.17 -7.37 15.08
N ILE A 27 -4.31 -6.71 15.34
CA ILE A 27 -4.37 -5.60 16.31
C ILE A 27 -4.27 -6.07 17.76
N GLU A 28 -4.85 -7.23 18.10
CA GLU A 28 -4.87 -7.75 19.47
C GLU A 28 -3.53 -8.37 19.87
N GLU A 29 -2.98 -9.22 19.01
CA GLU A 29 -1.80 -10.02 19.34
C GLU A 29 -0.49 -9.32 18.95
N ARG A 30 -0.53 -8.43 17.94
CA ARG A 30 0.66 -7.82 17.34
C ARG A 30 0.46 -6.32 17.07
N PRO A 31 0.09 -5.52 18.08
CA PRO A 31 -0.11 -4.09 17.92
C PRO A 31 1.13 -3.41 17.35
N GLY A 32 0.91 -2.49 16.41
CA GLY A 32 1.98 -1.72 15.75
C GLY A 32 2.54 -2.35 14.47
N LEU A 33 2.09 -3.55 14.08
CA LEU A 33 2.39 -4.08 12.74
C LEU A 33 1.50 -3.44 11.68
N TYR A 34 2.11 -3.09 10.54
CA TYR A 34 1.36 -2.72 9.35
C TYR A 34 1.06 -3.90 8.44
N PHE A 35 0.12 -3.73 7.51
CA PHE A 35 -0.22 -4.73 6.49
C PHE A 35 0.04 -4.21 5.06
N VAL A 36 0.66 -5.04 4.22
CA VAL A 36 0.82 -4.77 2.79
C VAL A 36 0.02 -5.81 2.00
N ASP A 37 -0.96 -5.38 1.20
CA ASP A 37 -1.69 -6.26 0.29
C ASP A 37 -0.89 -6.46 -1.02
N SER A 38 -0.39 -7.67 -1.26
CA SER A 38 0.28 -8.07 -2.50
C SER A 38 -0.64 -8.14 -3.71
N ARG A 39 -1.97 -8.06 -3.53
CA ARG A 39 -2.98 -8.16 -4.60
C ARG A 39 -2.76 -9.34 -5.54
N THR A 40 -2.66 -10.54 -4.97
CA THR A 40 -2.52 -11.79 -5.73
C THR A 40 -3.80 -12.18 -6.49
N THR A 41 -4.89 -11.45 -6.23
CA THR A 41 -6.13 -11.44 -7.01
C THR A 41 -6.66 -10.00 -7.09
N HIS A 42 -7.31 -9.66 -8.19
CA HIS A 42 -7.94 -8.35 -8.37
C HIS A 42 -9.18 -8.16 -7.48
N HIS A 43 -9.76 -9.25 -6.99
CA HIS A 43 -10.91 -9.29 -6.08
C HIS A 43 -10.56 -9.16 -4.60
N THR A 44 -9.28 -8.90 -4.26
CA THR A 44 -8.86 -8.77 -2.85
C THR A 44 -9.66 -7.68 -2.14
N VAL A 45 -10.18 -8.03 -0.96
CA VAL A 45 -10.77 -7.10 0.03
C VAL A 45 -9.78 -6.75 1.14
N ALA A 46 -8.57 -7.31 1.11
CA ALA A 46 -7.65 -7.27 2.25
C ALA A 46 -7.27 -5.84 2.68
N GLN A 47 -6.97 -4.96 1.73
CA GLN A 47 -6.69 -3.56 2.04
C GLN A 47 -7.92 -2.83 2.62
N GLN A 48 -9.11 -3.09 2.08
CA GLN A 48 -10.35 -2.46 2.54
C GLN A 48 -10.64 -2.85 3.99
N ILE A 49 -10.54 -4.15 4.31
CA ILE A 49 -10.75 -4.63 5.68
C ILE A 49 -9.65 -4.11 6.61
N ALA A 50 -8.39 -4.01 6.16
CA ALA A 50 -7.33 -3.38 6.96
C ALA A 50 -7.65 -1.92 7.33
N LEU A 51 -8.23 -1.14 6.40
CA LEU A 51 -8.68 0.22 6.67
C LEU A 51 -9.83 0.25 7.70
N GLU A 52 -10.82 -0.62 7.57
CA GLU A 52 -11.97 -0.69 8.48
C GLU A 52 -11.55 -1.02 9.93
N TYR A 53 -10.54 -1.87 10.09
CA TYR A 53 -9.97 -2.22 11.39
C TYR A 53 -8.89 -1.24 11.87
N SER A 54 -8.68 -0.12 11.16
CA SER A 54 -7.65 0.88 11.47
C SER A 54 -6.23 0.32 11.55
N VAL A 55 -5.96 -0.77 10.81
CA VAL A 55 -4.60 -1.31 10.65
C VAL A 55 -3.84 -0.43 9.66
N PRO A 56 -2.65 0.09 10.01
CA PRO A 56 -1.81 0.82 9.07
C PRO A 56 -1.50 -0.07 7.85
N ASN A 57 -1.80 0.40 6.65
CA ASN A 57 -1.70 -0.45 5.48
C ASN A 57 -1.34 0.27 4.19
N THR A 58 -0.86 -0.51 3.23
CA THR A 58 -0.74 -0.11 1.83
C THR A 58 -0.99 -1.31 0.93
N ARG A 59 -0.95 -1.10 -0.38
CA ARG A 59 -1.09 -2.16 -1.38
C ARG A 59 -0.01 -2.02 -2.45
N ARG A 60 0.32 -3.14 -3.09
CA ARG A 60 1.15 -3.16 -4.29
C ARG A 60 0.46 -2.42 -5.44
N ASP A 61 1.23 -1.59 -6.14
CA ASP A 61 0.87 -1.04 -7.45
C ASP A 61 1.46 -1.89 -8.59
N VAL A 62 2.74 -2.26 -8.50
CA VAL A 62 3.47 -2.99 -9.56
C VAL A 62 4.14 -4.24 -9.00
N PHE A 63 4.06 -5.35 -9.75
CA PHE A 63 4.85 -6.54 -9.48
C PHE A 63 6.02 -6.56 -10.45
N LEU A 64 7.25 -6.52 -9.93
CA LEU A 64 8.44 -6.23 -10.72
C LEU A 64 8.90 -7.43 -11.57
N ASP A 65 8.77 -8.64 -11.06
CA ASP A 65 9.43 -9.82 -11.63
C ASP A 65 8.48 -11.01 -11.81
N ASN A 66 7.27 -10.72 -12.32
CA ASN A 66 6.37 -11.78 -12.81
C ASN A 66 7.06 -12.61 -13.90
N GLU A 67 7.93 -11.99 -14.69
CA GLU A 67 8.82 -12.64 -15.63
C GLU A 67 10.26 -12.32 -15.22
N ALA A 68 11.07 -13.36 -15.03
CA ALA A 68 12.43 -13.25 -14.49
C ALA A 68 13.47 -12.90 -15.58
N SER A 69 13.11 -12.00 -16.50
CA SER A 69 14.02 -11.43 -17.50
C SER A 69 14.34 -9.98 -17.16
N GLU A 70 15.57 -9.54 -17.42
CA GLU A 70 16.00 -8.18 -17.07
C GLU A 70 15.16 -7.11 -17.78
N ASP A 71 14.84 -7.33 -19.06
CA ASP A 71 14.03 -6.41 -19.87
C ASP A 71 12.60 -6.28 -19.32
N ALA A 72 11.97 -7.38 -18.91
CA ALA A 72 10.63 -7.33 -18.33
C ALA A 72 10.63 -6.62 -16.98
N ILE A 73 11.64 -6.89 -16.15
CA ILE A 73 11.79 -6.25 -14.84
C ILE A 73 12.05 -4.75 -14.99
N GLU A 74 12.90 -4.35 -15.93
CA GLU A 74 13.14 -2.95 -16.25
C GLU A 74 11.86 -2.25 -16.74
N GLY A 75 11.08 -2.91 -17.60
CA GLY A 75 9.77 -2.40 -18.02
C GLY A 75 8.79 -2.19 -16.86
N GLN A 76 8.70 -3.14 -15.93
CA GLN A 76 7.87 -3.00 -14.72
C GLN A 76 8.40 -1.90 -13.79
N PHE A 77 9.72 -1.74 -13.68
CA PHE A 77 10.32 -0.66 -12.90
C PHE A 77 9.98 0.71 -13.49
N MET A 78 10.05 0.88 -14.81
CA MET A 78 9.65 2.13 -15.46
C MET A 78 8.17 2.45 -15.25
N LEU A 79 7.30 1.43 -15.32
CA LEU A 79 5.88 1.57 -14.97
C LEU A 79 5.69 2.03 -13.51
N LEU A 80 6.49 1.49 -12.58
CA LEU A 80 6.46 1.91 -11.18
C LEU A 80 6.81 3.40 -11.02
N LEU A 81 7.85 3.88 -11.73
CA LEU A 81 8.23 5.30 -11.70
C LEU A 81 7.15 6.19 -12.31
N GLU A 82 6.53 5.77 -13.41
CA GLU A 82 5.41 6.48 -14.03
C GLU A 82 4.23 6.62 -13.06
N LEU A 83 3.82 5.52 -12.40
CA LEU A 83 2.75 5.56 -11.40
C LEU A 83 3.12 6.43 -10.20
N ALA A 84 4.38 6.40 -9.76
CA ALA A 84 4.86 7.27 -8.69
C ALA A 84 4.74 8.75 -9.07
N ARG A 85 5.06 9.13 -10.31
CA ARG A 85 4.89 10.51 -10.80
C ARG A 85 3.42 10.92 -10.87
N GLN A 86 2.56 10.05 -11.40
CA GLN A 86 1.14 10.35 -11.58
C GLN A 86 0.39 10.46 -10.25
N LYS A 87 0.65 9.54 -9.32
CA LYS A 87 -0.07 9.45 -8.03
C LYS A 87 0.65 10.20 -6.89
N GLY A 88 1.91 10.59 -7.10
CA GLY A 88 2.84 11.13 -6.11
C GLY A 88 3.55 10.07 -5.25
N SER A 89 3.20 8.78 -5.41
CA SER A 89 3.84 7.64 -4.74
C SER A 89 3.35 6.32 -5.34
N ALA A 90 4.17 5.28 -5.35
CA ALA A 90 3.76 3.93 -5.77
C ALA A 90 4.56 2.85 -5.02
N VAL A 91 3.98 1.65 -4.90
CA VAL A 91 4.61 0.49 -4.24
C VAL A 91 4.92 -0.61 -5.26
N GLY A 92 6.22 -0.92 -5.40
CA GLY A 92 6.69 -2.11 -6.12
C GLY A 92 6.95 -3.27 -5.18
N ILE A 93 6.62 -4.50 -5.61
CA ILE A 93 7.05 -5.74 -4.95
C ILE A 93 7.75 -6.61 -5.98
N GLY A 94 8.84 -7.25 -5.58
CA GLY A 94 9.52 -8.29 -6.35
C GLY A 94 10.16 -9.31 -5.42
N HIS A 95 10.75 -10.34 -6.01
CA HIS A 95 11.52 -11.37 -5.36
C HIS A 95 13.02 -11.10 -5.48
N PRO A 96 13.85 -11.69 -4.61
CA PRO A 96 15.29 -11.51 -4.65
C PRO A 96 15.95 -12.40 -5.72
N TYR A 97 15.41 -12.44 -6.94
CA TYR A 97 16.06 -13.13 -8.04
C TYR A 97 17.34 -12.39 -8.47
N PRO A 98 18.38 -13.10 -8.96
CA PRO A 98 19.60 -12.45 -9.44
C PRO A 98 19.34 -11.35 -10.47
N GLN A 99 18.38 -11.55 -11.38
CA GLN A 99 17.98 -10.58 -12.40
C GLN A 99 17.32 -9.35 -11.77
N THR A 100 16.40 -9.55 -10.80
CA THR A 100 15.75 -8.45 -10.08
C THR A 100 16.76 -7.59 -9.34
N ILE A 101 17.72 -8.22 -8.67
CA ILE A 101 18.78 -7.51 -7.94
C ILE A 101 19.67 -6.71 -8.91
N GLN A 102 20.08 -7.31 -10.03
CA GLN A 102 20.92 -6.62 -11.04
C GLN A 102 20.23 -5.39 -11.62
N VAL A 103 18.96 -5.52 -12.03
CA VAL A 103 18.18 -4.39 -12.55
C VAL A 103 18.02 -3.30 -11.50
N LEU A 104 17.65 -3.66 -10.26
CA LEU A 104 17.49 -2.68 -9.19
C LEU A 104 18.81 -1.97 -8.84
N GLN A 105 19.94 -2.68 -8.81
CA GLN A 105 21.25 -2.06 -8.57
C GLN A 105 21.60 -1.00 -9.62
N ARG A 106 21.24 -1.24 -10.89
CA ARG A 106 21.46 -0.29 -11.98
C ARG A 106 20.52 0.90 -11.89
N LEU A 107 19.22 0.66 -11.70
CA LEU A 107 18.19 1.69 -11.82
C LEU A 107 17.97 2.51 -10.54
N LEU A 108 18.20 1.95 -9.35
CA LEU A 108 18.02 2.71 -8.11
C LEU A 108 18.97 3.91 -8.01
N ASN A 109 20.12 3.84 -8.67
CA ASN A 109 21.08 4.95 -8.75
C ASN A 109 20.60 6.14 -9.59
N SER A 110 19.62 5.95 -10.49
CA SER A 110 19.06 7.04 -11.31
C SER A 110 17.91 7.79 -10.63
N LEU A 111 17.39 7.29 -9.51
CA LEU A 111 16.18 7.86 -8.91
C LEU A 111 16.33 9.34 -8.50
N GLU A 112 17.50 9.72 -7.96
CA GLU A 112 17.74 11.10 -7.53
C GLU A 112 17.72 12.09 -8.70
N SER A 113 18.32 11.72 -9.84
CA SER A 113 18.29 12.59 -11.04
C SER A 113 16.88 12.67 -11.64
N GLU A 114 16.04 11.68 -11.37
CA GLU A 114 14.62 11.65 -11.75
C GLU A 114 13.69 12.31 -10.73
N ASN A 115 14.23 12.92 -9.66
CA ASN A 115 13.50 13.52 -8.54
C ASN A 115 12.53 12.53 -7.86
N ILE A 116 12.94 11.26 -7.79
CA ILE A 116 12.20 10.18 -7.13
C ILE A 116 12.99 9.74 -5.91
N ARG A 117 12.31 9.60 -4.77
CA ARG A 117 12.92 9.13 -3.53
C ARG A 117 12.44 7.73 -3.22
N LEU A 118 13.39 6.80 -3.08
CA LEU A 118 13.10 5.50 -2.48
C LEU A 118 12.88 5.66 -0.97
N ILE A 119 11.77 5.11 -0.46
CA ILE A 119 11.41 5.12 0.96
C ILE A 119 11.01 3.71 1.41
N SER A 120 11.03 3.47 2.72
CA SER A 120 10.56 2.21 3.29
C SER A 120 9.04 2.06 3.17
N ALA A 121 8.53 0.82 3.24
CA ALA A 121 7.10 0.55 3.27
C ALA A 121 6.39 1.26 4.45
N SER A 122 7.03 1.35 5.62
CA SER A 122 6.48 2.09 6.77
C SER A 122 6.33 3.58 6.47
N ALA A 123 7.36 4.22 5.91
CA ALA A 123 7.31 5.63 5.54
C ALA A 123 6.27 5.90 4.45
N MET A 124 6.08 4.96 3.53
CA MET A 124 5.04 5.03 2.50
C MET A 124 3.63 5.01 3.11
N ILE A 125 3.37 4.15 4.09
CA ILE A 125 2.09 4.09 4.79
C ILE A 125 1.83 5.42 5.54
N GLU A 126 2.82 5.94 6.26
CA GLU A 126 2.71 7.24 6.93
C GLU A 126 2.41 8.38 5.93
N LEU A 127 3.08 8.38 4.78
CA LEU A 127 2.88 9.37 3.72
C LEU A 127 1.43 9.33 3.19
N GLN A 128 0.90 8.13 2.93
CA GLN A 128 -0.45 7.93 2.44
C GLN A 128 -1.51 8.32 3.49
N GLN A 129 -1.31 7.95 4.75
CA GLN A 129 -2.20 8.33 5.85
C GLN A 129 -2.28 9.84 6.04
N ARG A 130 -1.12 10.53 6.01
CA ARG A 130 -1.09 11.99 6.07
C ARG A 130 -1.91 12.58 4.92
N ARG A 131 -1.66 12.17 3.66
CA ARG A 131 -2.41 12.68 2.50
C ARG A 131 -3.92 12.50 2.61
N ASN A 132 -4.39 11.36 3.12
CA ASN A 132 -5.82 11.13 3.31
C ASN A 132 -6.42 12.03 4.40
N SER A 133 -5.68 12.28 5.50
CA SER A 133 -6.15 13.19 6.57
C SER A 133 -6.31 14.64 6.13
N TRP A 134 -5.56 15.08 5.11
CA TRP A 134 -5.70 16.42 4.51
C TRP A 134 -6.86 16.52 3.50
N GLN A 135 -7.45 15.40 3.09
CA GLN A 135 -8.57 15.35 2.15
C GLN A 135 -9.94 15.18 2.83
N GLU A 136 -10.00 15.03 4.16
CA GLU A 136 -11.27 15.17 4.87
C GLU A 136 -11.70 16.65 4.90
N PRO A 137 -12.94 17.01 4.49
CA PRO A 137 -13.42 18.36 4.70
C PRO A 137 -13.53 18.60 6.21
N SER A 138 -12.89 19.67 6.69
CA SER A 138 -13.13 20.21 8.02
C SER A 138 -14.61 20.56 8.16
N SER A 139 -15.38 19.65 8.77
CA SER A 139 -16.81 19.83 8.99
C SER A 139 -17.06 21.08 9.85
N PRO A 140 -17.80 22.11 9.37
CA PRO A 140 -18.23 23.19 10.23
C PRO A 140 -19.45 22.76 11.04
N LEU A 141 -19.24 22.59 12.34
CA LEU A 141 -20.15 22.75 13.49
C LEU A 141 -21.68 22.77 13.23
N LEU A 142 -22.36 21.86 13.93
CA LEU A 142 -23.79 21.93 14.29
C LEU A 142 -24.24 23.37 14.60
N LYS A 143 -25.07 23.94 13.73
CA LYS A 143 -26.04 24.97 14.12
C LYS A 143 -27.41 24.31 14.25
N VAL A 144 -27.69 23.74 15.42
CA VAL A 144 -29.07 23.46 15.80
C VAL A 144 -29.76 24.81 16.02
N ALA A 145 -30.66 25.14 15.10
CA ALA A 145 -31.52 26.30 15.18
C ALA A 145 -32.42 26.20 16.43
N LYS A 146 -32.40 27.24 17.26
CA LYS A 146 -33.43 27.45 18.28
C LYS A 146 -34.77 27.65 17.57
N SER A 147 -35.69 26.70 17.72
CA SER A 147 -37.11 26.97 17.46
C SER A 147 -37.73 27.48 18.77
N SER A 148 -37.90 28.79 18.84
CA SER A 148 -38.97 29.39 19.63
C SER A 148 -40.16 29.57 18.70
N LYS A 149 -41.32 29.01 19.07
CA LYS A 149 -42.63 29.66 18.91
C LYS A 149 -43.74 28.80 19.55
N GLN A 150 -44.38 29.45 20.54
CA GLN A 150 -45.79 29.46 20.96
C GLN A 150 -46.55 28.14 21.07
#